data_AF-A0A5E4C9G5-F1
#
_entry.id   AF-A0A5E4C9G5-F1
#
_cell.length_a   1.000
_cell.length_b   1.000
_cell.length_c   1.000
_cell.angle_alpha   90.00
_cell.angle_beta   90.00
_cell.angle_gamma   90.00
#
_symmetry.space_group_name_H-M   'P 1'
#
loop_
_entity.id
_entity.type
_entity.pdbx_description
1 polymer ?
#
loop_
_entity_poly.entity_id
_entity_poly.type
_entity_poly.pdbx_seq_one_letter_code
_entity_poly.pdbx_strand_id
1 'polypeptide(L)'
;MASQAVRCALLGWGLALCCLWGAGAGWSGAHEWKKLILTQHWPPTVCKEADSCRNSLDYWTIHGLWPDKGEECNRSWHFNVDEIKDLVPDMKIYWPDVIHPSSNRTQFWKHEWEKHGTCAAQLDALNSERKYFGKSLALYKQVDLNSMLLKFGIKPSVNYYHIADFKDALTRVYGVVPKIQCLPPQQDEQVQTIGQIELCFTKEDLHLRNCTEPGEQLSPKQEAWLAEGAAAQGMAVCEDGPVFYPPPAKTHR
;
A
#
# COMPACT_ATOMS: atom_id res chain seq x y z
N MET A 1 34.03 18.15 -52.03
CA MET A 1 34.89 17.14 -52.70
C MET A 1 36.19 17.11 -51.93
N ALA A 2 36.76 16.03 -51.40
CA ALA A 2 36.43 14.63 -51.17
C ALA A 2 37.37 14.22 -50.00
N SER A 3 36.90 13.66 -48.89
CA SER A 3 36.83 12.22 -48.60
C SER A 3 38.11 11.44 -48.94
N GLN A 4 38.77 10.88 -47.91
CA GLN A 4 39.23 9.47 -47.82
C GLN A 4 39.98 9.30 -46.48
N ALA A 5 39.48 8.50 -45.53
CA ALA A 5 39.33 7.04 -45.47
C ALA A 5 40.49 6.36 -44.70
N VAL A 6 40.16 5.96 -43.48
CA VAL A 6 40.60 4.82 -42.66
C VAL A 6 41.71 3.93 -43.24
N ARG A 7 42.80 3.75 -42.47
CA ARG A 7 43.44 2.44 -42.24
C ARG A 7 43.96 2.36 -40.81
N CYS A 8 43.16 1.78 -39.90
CA CYS A 8 43.67 1.21 -38.66
C CYS A 8 44.47 -0.04 -39.01
N ALA A 9 45.79 0.00 -38.78
CA ALA A 9 46.62 -1.18 -38.73
C ALA A 9 46.31 -1.94 -37.43
N LEU A 10 45.88 -3.20 -37.57
CA LEU A 10 45.79 -4.15 -36.47
C LEU A 10 47.20 -4.64 -36.13
N LEU A 11 47.77 -4.14 -35.03
CA LEU A 11 48.78 -4.88 -34.26
C LEU A 11 48.46 -4.64 -32.78
N GLY A 12 47.95 -5.69 -32.14
CA GLY A 12 47.60 -5.65 -30.74
C GLY A 12 48.82 -5.53 -29.84
N TRP A 13 48.66 -4.83 -28.72
CA TRP A 13 48.62 -5.41 -27.38
C TRP A 13 48.64 -4.26 -26.35
N GLY A 14 47.67 -4.27 -25.43
CA GLY A 14 47.84 -3.66 -24.10
C GLY A 14 47.11 -2.34 -23.83
N LEU A 15 46.15 -2.45 -22.91
CA LEU A 15 45.63 -1.40 -22.00
C LEU A 15 44.58 -0.44 -22.57
N ALA A 16 43.33 -0.89 -22.44
CA ALA A 16 42.14 -0.06 -22.39
C ALA A 16 42.18 0.89 -21.17
N LEU A 17 41.95 2.18 -21.39
CA LEU A 17 41.54 3.11 -20.34
C LEU A 17 40.09 3.55 -20.60
N CYS A 18 39.29 3.37 -19.55
CA CYS A 18 37.85 3.38 -19.51
C CYS A 18 37.18 4.68 -19.99
N CYS A 19 36.05 4.49 -20.67
CA CYS A 19 35.01 5.50 -20.81
C CYS A 19 34.53 5.95 -19.43
N LEU A 20 34.66 7.23 -19.11
CA LEU A 20 33.93 7.87 -18.03
C LEU A 20 32.48 8.08 -18.48
N TRP A 21 31.69 7.02 -18.44
CA TRP A 21 30.25 7.18 -18.23
C TRP A 21 30.03 7.14 -16.72
N GLY A 22 29.41 8.20 -16.20
CA GLY A 22 29.00 8.26 -14.81
C GLY A 22 28.15 7.03 -14.48
N ALA A 23 28.68 6.19 -13.61
CA ALA A 23 27.89 5.18 -12.94
C ALA A 23 26.92 5.93 -12.02
N GLY A 24 25.74 6.30 -12.55
CA GLY A 24 24.58 6.41 -11.68
C GLY A 24 24.51 5.10 -10.91
N ALA A 25 24.49 5.19 -9.58
CA ALA A 25 24.37 4.02 -8.71
C ALA A 25 23.20 3.19 -9.24
N GLY A 26 23.51 2.09 -9.91
CA GLY A 26 22.52 1.20 -10.48
C GLY A 26 21.86 0.51 -9.30
N TRP A 27 20.65 0.94 -8.96
CA TRP A 27 19.81 0.19 -8.05
C TRP A 27 19.69 -1.21 -8.68
N SER A 28 20.04 -2.24 -7.91
CA SER A 28 19.87 -3.61 -8.38
C SER A 28 18.40 -3.78 -8.78
N GLY A 29 18.13 -4.42 -9.92
CA GLY A 29 16.76 -4.61 -10.45
C GLY A 29 15.80 -5.37 -9.50
N ALA A 30 16.26 -5.77 -8.31
CA ALA A 30 15.49 -6.33 -7.22
C ALA A 30 14.55 -5.33 -6.53
N HIS A 31 14.80 -4.01 -6.64
CA HIS A 31 13.99 -2.97 -6.00
C HIS A 31 13.18 -2.11 -7.00
N GLU A 32 13.14 -2.48 -8.28
CA GLU A 32 12.30 -1.80 -9.26
C GLU A 32 10.82 -2.16 -9.03
N TRP A 33 10.04 -1.14 -8.69
CA TRP A 33 8.59 -1.20 -8.52
C TRP A 33 7.89 -0.27 -9.50
N LYS A 34 6.64 -0.58 -9.85
CA LYS A 34 5.89 0.02 -10.97
C LYS A 34 4.65 0.80 -10.55
N LYS A 35 4.12 0.54 -9.37
CA LYS A 35 2.92 1.21 -8.84
C LYS A 35 2.99 1.28 -7.32
N LEU A 36 2.23 2.21 -6.77
CA LEU A 36 1.96 2.28 -5.34
C LEU A 36 0.58 1.71 -5.05
N ILE A 37 0.41 1.20 -3.85
CA ILE A 37 -0.83 0.61 -3.36
C ILE A 37 -1.18 1.37 -2.08
N LEU A 38 -2.21 2.21 -2.13
CA LEU A 38 -2.79 2.79 -0.93
C LEU A 38 -3.70 1.74 -0.30
N THR A 39 -3.29 1.26 0.86
CA THR A 39 -3.96 0.22 1.61
C THR A 39 -4.72 0.86 2.77
N GLN A 40 -6.04 0.67 2.79
CA GLN A 40 -6.91 1.11 3.87
C GLN A 40 -7.59 -0.09 4.51
N HIS A 41 -7.67 -0.15 5.83
CA HIS A 41 -8.33 -1.23 6.54
C HIS A 41 -9.50 -0.75 7.40
N TRP A 42 -10.42 -1.67 7.70
CA TRP A 42 -11.57 -1.42 8.55
C TRP A 42 -11.25 -1.86 9.99
N PRO A 43 -11.09 -0.90 10.94
CA PRO A 43 -10.64 -1.24 12.29
C PRO A 43 -11.48 -2.30 13.00
N PRO A 44 -12.83 -2.31 12.94
CA PRO A 44 -13.63 -3.38 13.54
C PRO A 44 -13.35 -4.80 13.03
N THR A 45 -12.75 -4.96 11.85
CA THR A 45 -12.35 -6.28 11.32
C THR A 45 -10.93 -6.66 11.70
N VAL A 46 -9.98 -5.73 11.59
CA VAL A 46 -8.54 -6.05 11.73
C VAL A 46 -8.02 -5.95 13.16
N CYS A 47 -8.80 -5.36 14.07
CA CYS A 47 -8.39 -5.15 15.45
C CYS A 47 -8.43 -6.46 16.25
N LYS A 48 -7.26 -6.92 16.72
CA LYS A 48 -7.08 -8.24 17.35
C LYS A 48 -7.39 -8.26 18.86
N GLU A 49 -7.48 -7.10 19.53
CA GLU A 49 -7.73 -7.02 20.99
C GLU A 49 -8.78 -5.97 21.36
N ALA A 50 -9.92 -6.43 21.90
CA ALA A 50 -11.09 -5.63 22.26
C ALA A 50 -10.79 -4.40 23.15
N ASP A 51 -9.77 -4.46 24.01
CA ASP A 51 -9.40 -3.36 24.91
C ASP A 51 -8.61 -2.22 24.23
N SER A 52 -7.89 -2.51 23.14
CA SER A 52 -7.20 -1.49 22.32
C SER A 52 -8.16 -0.81 21.33
N CYS A 53 -9.19 -1.54 20.89
CA CYS A 53 -10.29 -1.03 20.06
C CYS A 53 -11.38 -0.32 20.89
N ARG A 54 -11.18 -0.11 22.21
CA ARG A 54 -12.17 0.51 23.13
C ARG A 54 -12.67 1.89 22.71
N ASN A 55 -11.97 2.54 21.78
CA ASN A 55 -12.51 3.66 21.01
C ASN A 55 -12.81 3.16 19.59
N SER A 56 -14.06 2.80 19.35
CA SER A 56 -14.54 2.17 18.13
C SER A 56 -14.42 3.13 16.94
N LEU A 57 -13.26 3.12 16.25
CA LEU A 57 -13.10 3.87 15.02
C LEU A 57 -14.14 3.37 14.01
N ASP A 58 -14.99 4.28 13.56
CA ASP A 58 -16.13 4.04 12.67
C ASP A 58 -15.83 4.51 11.25
N TYR A 59 -14.55 4.61 10.91
CA TYR A 59 -14.05 5.00 9.60
C TYR A 59 -12.84 4.13 9.21
N TRP A 60 -12.68 3.94 7.90
CA TRP A 60 -11.52 3.29 7.29
C TRP A 60 -10.26 4.10 7.56
N THR A 61 -9.18 3.45 7.98
CA THR A 61 -7.89 4.08 8.27
C THR A 61 -6.81 3.58 7.33
N ILE A 62 -5.74 4.35 7.19
CA ILE A 62 -4.55 3.95 6.44
C ILE A 62 -3.87 2.78 7.15
N HIS A 63 -3.64 1.71 6.41
CA HIS A 63 -2.67 0.69 6.77
C HIS A 63 -1.30 1.08 6.22
N GLY A 64 -1.21 1.41 4.92
CA GLY A 64 0.03 1.94 4.35
C GLY A 64 -0.04 2.37 2.89
N LEU A 65 1.11 2.84 2.39
CA LEU A 65 1.33 3.20 0.98
C LEU A 65 2.52 2.41 0.45
N TRP A 66 2.26 1.33 -0.28
CA TRP A 66 3.29 0.33 -0.57
C TRP A 66 3.68 0.33 -2.04
N PRO A 67 4.98 0.37 -2.36
CA PRO A 67 5.46 -0.14 -3.64
C PRO A 67 4.97 -1.56 -3.89
N ASP A 68 4.58 -1.88 -5.13
CA ASP A 68 4.12 -3.22 -5.49
C ASP A 68 5.24 -4.28 -5.53
N LYS A 69 6.49 -3.86 -5.38
CA LYS A 69 7.67 -4.73 -5.25
C LYS A 69 8.72 -4.05 -4.37
N GLY A 70 9.55 -4.87 -3.75
CA GLY A 70 10.65 -4.42 -2.91
C GLY A 70 10.19 -4.09 -1.49
N GLU A 71 10.99 -4.53 -0.53
CA GLU A 71 10.84 -4.24 0.88
C GLU A 71 12.23 -3.97 1.46
N GLU A 72 12.28 -3.20 2.55
CA GLU A 72 13.51 -2.88 3.29
C GLU A 72 14.64 -2.35 2.38
N CYS A 73 14.31 -1.51 1.38
CA CYS A 73 15.25 -1.08 0.34
C CYS A 73 16.43 -0.25 0.87
N ASN A 74 16.32 0.30 2.09
CA ASN A 74 17.43 0.99 2.75
C ASN A 74 17.44 0.74 4.26
N ARG A 75 18.14 -0.31 4.70
CA ARG A 75 18.28 -0.68 6.12
C ARG A 75 19.09 0.30 6.96
N SER A 76 19.79 1.25 6.34
CA SER A 76 20.54 2.31 7.04
C SER A 76 19.71 3.58 7.25
N TRP A 77 18.52 3.67 6.64
CA TRP A 77 17.63 4.83 6.77
C TRP A 77 16.52 4.56 7.78
N HIS A 78 16.89 4.60 9.04
CA HIS A 78 15.97 4.39 10.16
C HIS A 78 14.93 5.49 10.26
N PHE A 79 13.72 5.11 10.68
CA PHE A 79 12.63 6.05 10.94
C PHE A 79 13.00 7.05 12.04
N ASN A 80 12.71 8.32 11.80
CA ASN A 80 12.89 9.41 12.75
C ASN A 80 11.58 10.21 12.88
N VAL A 81 10.87 10.00 14.00
CA VAL A 81 9.61 10.70 14.30
C VAL A 81 9.74 12.22 14.28
N ASP A 82 10.95 12.76 14.52
CA ASP A 82 11.21 14.20 14.49
C ASP A 82 11.01 14.81 13.10
N GLU A 83 11.23 14.04 12.03
CA GLU A 83 11.02 14.46 10.63
C GLU A 83 9.54 14.64 10.28
N ILE A 84 8.64 14.06 11.07
CA ILE A 84 7.20 14.06 10.82
C ILE A 84 6.38 14.72 11.94
N LYS A 85 7.02 15.45 12.86
CA LYS A 85 6.35 16.06 14.04
C LYS A 85 5.08 16.84 13.69
N ASP A 86 5.10 17.56 12.58
CA ASP A 86 3.96 18.37 12.13
C ASP A 86 2.80 17.51 11.57
N LEU A 87 3.08 16.29 11.12
CA LEU A 87 2.10 15.33 10.62
C LEU A 87 1.51 14.44 11.73
N VAL A 88 2.17 14.32 12.89
CA VAL A 88 1.75 13.44 14.00
C VAL A 88 0.27 13.60 14.39
N PRO A 89 -0.33 14.81 14.46
CA PRO A 89 -1.76 14.95 14.75
C PRO A 89 -2.65 14.22 13.72
N ASP A 90 -2.38 14.39 12.43
CA ASP A 90 -3.11 13.72 11.35
C ASP A 90 -2.83 12.22 11.33
N MET A 91 -1.57 11.81 11.55
CA MET A 91 -1.18 10.40 11.64
C MET A 91 -1.93 9.67 12.76
N LYS A 92 -2.16 10.32 13.91
CA LYS A 92 -2.93 9.74 15.02
C LYS A 92 -4.41 9.51 14.70
N ILE A 93 -4.96 10.25 13.72
CA ILE A 93 -6.37 10.17 13.32
C ILE A 93 -6.52 9.20 12.16
N TYR A 94 -5.72 9.37 11.10
CA TYR A 94 -5.93 8.68 9.83
C TYR A 94 -5.03 7.46 9.64
N TRP A 95 -3.93 7.35 10.37
CA TRP A 95 -3.00 6.21 10.31
C TRP A 95 -2.70 5.61 11.70
N PRO A 96 -3.72 5.33 12.54
CA PRO A 96 -3.51 4.69 13.84
C PRO A 96 -3.00 3.25 13.70
N ASP A 97 -2.26 2.78 14.71
CA ASP A 97 -2.03 1.34 14.88
C ASP A 97 -3.29 0.73 15.50
N VAL A 98 -4.04 -0.02 14.68
CA VAL A 98 -5.24 -0.77 15.09
C VAL A 98 -5.01 -2.28 15.05
N ILE A 99 -3.78 -2.71 14.76
CA ILE A 99 -3.44 -4.13 14.58
C ILE A 99 -2.73 -4.66 15.82
N HIS A 100 -1.92 -3.82 16.49
CA HIS A 100 -1.14 -4.22 17.65
C HIS A 100 -1.65 -3.56 18.95
N PRO A 101 -1.52 -4.24 20.10
CA PRO A 101 -1.96 -3.74 21.40
C PRO A 101 -1.02 -2.66 22.00
N SER A 102 -0.07 -2.15 21.22
CA SER A 102 0.96 -1.24 21.69
C SER A 102 0.40 0.17 21.93
N SER A 103 0.66 0.73 23.11
CA SER A 103 0.43 2.16 23.36
C SER A 103 1.39 3.06 22.57
N ASN A 104 2.51 2.50 22.07
CA ASN A 104 3.48 3.21 21.28
C ASN A 104 3.15 3.14 19.77
N ARG A 105 2.35 4.10 19.32
CA ARG A 105 1.88 4.23 17.94
C ARG A 105 3.00 4.48 16.91
N THR A 106 4.17 4.95 17.35
CA THR A 106 5.27 5.24 16.41
C THR A 106 5.93 3.97 15.88
N GLN A 107 5.75 2.83 16.55
CA GLN A 107 6.33 1.56 16.09
C GLN A 107 5.71 1.10 14.77
N PHE A 108 4.41 1.32 14.59
CA PHE A 108 3.74 1.00 13.35
C PHE A 108 4.23 1.90 12.20
N TRP A 109 4.34 3.21 12.42
CA TRP A 109 4.89 4.12 11.40
C TRP A 109 6.35 3.82 11.08
N LYS A 110 7.14 3.43 12.10
CA LYS A 110 8.49 2.93 11.89
C LYS A 110 8.50 1.72 10.95
N HIS A 111 7.65 0.73 11.21
CA HIS A 111 7.54 -0.46 10.36
C HIS A 111 7.20 -0.08 8.92
N GLU A 112 6.18 0.75 8.73
CA GLU A 112 5.73 1.20 7.41
C GLU A 112 6.83 1.99 6.66
N TRP A 113 7.59 2.83 7.36
CA TRP A 113 8.72 3.53 6.76
C TRP A 113 9.84 2.59 6.36
N GLU A 114 10.37 1.82 7.31
CA GLU A 114 11.56 0.98 7.09
C GLU A 114 11.29 -0.09 6.04
N LYS A 115 10.09 -0.69 6.07
CA LYS A 115 9.69 -1.75 5.14
C LYS A 115 9.29 -1.23 3.76
N HIS A 116 8.49 -0.15 3.68
CA HIS A 116 7.88 0.30 2.42
C HIS A 116 8.33 1.71 2.00
N GLY A 117 8.38 2.65 2.92
CA GLY A 117 8.77 4.04 2.65
C GLY A 117 10.17 4.18 2.05
N THR A 118 11.14 3.40 2.54
CA THR A 118 12.52 3.39 2.01
C THR A 118 12.58 2.98 0.53
N CYS A 119 11.66 2.13 0.07
CA CYS A 119 11.53 1.74 -1.33
C CYS A 119 10.81 2.83 -2.15
N ALA A 120 9.75 3.41 -1.59
CA ALA A 120 8.98 4.49 -2.23
C ALA A 120 9.82 5.76 -2.44
N ALA A 121 10.86 5.97 -1.61
CA ALA A 121 11.78 7.09 -1.68
C ALA A 121 12.61 7.18 -2.98
N GLN A 122 12.53 6.18 -3.88
CA GLN A 122 12.98 6.30 -5.27
C GLN A 122 12.28 7.44 -6.03
N LEU A 123 11.04 7.76 -5.65
CA LEU A 123 10.25 8.81 -6.27
C LEU A 123 10.50 10.14 -5.56
N ASP A 124 10.82 11.20 -6.29
CA ASP A 124 11.11 12.53 -5.72
C ASP A 124 9.96 13.12 -4.88
N ALA A 125 8.73 12.72 -5.19
CA ALA A 125 7.54 13.09 -4.43
C ALA A 125 7.45 12.42 -3.05
N LEU A 126 8.25 11.37 -2.79
CA LEU A 126 8.24 10.51 -1.61
C LEU A 126 9.64 10.35 -0.98
N ASN A 127 10.67 11.04 -1.50
CA ASN A 127 12.09 10.86 -1.15
C ASN A 127 12.52 11.39 0.23
N SER A 128 11.61 11.45 1.19
CA SER A 128 11.89 11.68 2.61
C SER A 128 10.73 11.15 3.45
N GLU A 129 10.97 10.90 4.74
CA GLU A 129 9.91 10.47 5.69
C GLU A 129 8.71 11.41 5.64
N ARG A 130 8.99 12.72 5.77
CA ARG A 130 7.97 13.75 5.72
C ARG A 130 7.15 13.72 4.43
N LYS A 131 7.82 13.58 3.28
CA LYS A 131 7.15 13.51 1.97
C LYS A 131 6.32 12.24 1.82
N TYR A 132 6.85 11.09 2.23
CA TYR A 132 6.15 9.81 2.18
C TYR A 132 4.87 9.86 3.01
N PHE A 133 4.97 10.15 4.31
CA PHE A 133 3.80 10.21 5.19
C PHE A 133 2.83 11.32 4.79
N GLY A 134 3.34 12.50 4.43
CA GLY A 134 2.52 13.62 4.00
C GLY A 134 1.74 13.32 2.71
N LYS A 135 2.37 12.66 1.74
CA LYS A 135 1.70 12.25 0.50
C LYS A 135 0.68 11.14 0.75
N SER A 136 0.97 10.16 1.60
CA SER A 136 0.00 9.12 1.98
C SER A 136 -1.27 9.72 2.60
N LEU A 137 -1.12 10.67 3.53
CA LEU A 137 -2.25 11.41 4.11
C LEU A 137 -3.03 12.19 3.06
N ALA A 138 -2.35 12.82 2.10
CA ALA A 138 -2.98 13.54 1.01
C ALA A 138 -3.78 12.60 0.08
N LEU A 139 -3.20 11.45 -0.29
CA LEU A 139 -3.87 10.44 -1.12
C LEU A 139 -5.10 9.85 -0.40
N TYR A 140 -4.99 9.57 0.90
CA TYR A 140 -6.11 9.12 1.72
C TYR A 140 -7.26 10.15 1.70
N LYS A 141 -6.97 11.43 1.92
CA LYS A 141 -7.97 12.51 1.87
C LYS A 141 -8.54 12.72 0.46
N GLN A 142 -7.73 12.51 -0.59
CA GLN A 142 -8.17 12.64 -1.99
C GLN A 142 -9.12 11.52 -2.41
N VAL A 143 -8.82 10.28 -2.00
CA VAL A 143 -9.66 9.11 -2.28
C VAL A 143 -10.97 9.19 -1.50
N ASP A 144 -10.89 9.59 -0.24
CA ASP A 144 -12.06 9.77 0.64
C ASP A 144 -13.00 8.55 0.66
N LEU A 145 -12.41 7.37 0.86
CA LEU A 145 -13.11 6.08 0.82
C LEU A 145 -14.36 6.06 1.71
N ASN A 146 -14.25 6.67 2.89
CA ASN A 146 -15.33 6.79 3.86
C ASN A 146 -16.56 7.48 3.26
N SER A 147 -16.40 8.68 2.70
CA SER A 147 -17.53 9.40 2.10
C SER A 147 -18.05 8.71 0.85
N MET A 148 -17.17 8.08 0.07
CA MET A 148 -17.56 7.39 -1.16
C MET A 148 -18.42 6.15 -0.88
N LEU A 149 -18.09 5.34 0.13
CA LEU A 149 -18.94 4.22 0.54
C LEU A 149 -20.31 4.71 1.02
N LEU A 150 -20.34 5.75 1.88
CA LEU A 150 -21.58 6.33 2.40
C LEU A 150 -22.47 6.89 1.28
N LYS A 151 -21.89 7.55 0.27
CA LYS A 151 -22.61 8.08 -0.89
C LYS A 151 -23.36 7.01 -1.67
N PHE A 152 -22.86 5.77 -1.65
CA PHE A 152 -23.49 4.61 -2.29
C PHE A 152 -24.39 3.82 -1.33
N GLY A 153 -24.62 4.31 -0.11
CA GLY A 153 -25.43 3.62 0.90
C GLY A 153 -24.73 2.40 1.51
N ILE A 154 -23.43 2.23 1.27
CA ILE A 154 -22.62 1.17 1.86
C ILE A 154 -22.10 1.68 3.21
N LYS A 155 -22.68 1.17 4.28
CA LYS A 155 -22.37 1.54 5.66
C LYS A 155 -22.29 0.29 6.52
N PRO A 156 -21.57 0.33 7.65
CA PRO A 156 -21.49 -0.81 8.54
C PRO A 156 -22.90 -1.27 8.96
N SER A 157 -23.15 -2.57 8.89
CA SER A 157 -24.50 -3.12 8.99
C SER A 157 -24.48 -4.52 9.58
N VAL A 158 -25.54 -4.88 10.30
CA VAL A 158 -25.79 -6.26 10.73
C VAL A 158 -26.24 -7.17 9.58
N ASN A 159 -26.72 -6.58 8.48
CA ASN A 159 -27.08 -7.30 7.26
C ASN A 159 -25.85 -7.44 6.36
N TYR A 160 -25.77 -8.56 5.64
CA TYR A 160 -24.72 -8.81 4.68
C TYR A 160 -24.92 -8.01 3.39
N TYR A 161 -23.80 -7.61 2.81
CA TYR A 161 -23.71 -7.10 1.45
C TYR A 161 -23.26 -8.22 0.51
N HIS A 162 -23.32 -7.99 -0.79
CA HIS A 162 -22.51 -8.73 -1.74
C HIS A 162 -21.19 -7.99 -2.01
N ILE A 163 -20.10 -8.72 -2.23
CA ILE A 163 -18.81 -8.11 -2.62
C ILE A 163 -18.95 -7.28 -3.91
N ALA A 164 -19.87 -7.67 -4.81
CA ALA A 164 -20.20 -6.90 -6.01
C ALA A 164 -20.68 -5.48 -5.67
N ASP A 165 -21.41 -5.27 -4.57
CA ASP A 165 -21.89 -3.94 -4.16
C ASP A 165 -20.71 -2.98 -3.94
N PHE A 166 -19.66 -3.47 -3.27
CA PHE A 166 -18.43 -2.70 -3.04
C PHE A 166 -17.64 -2.51 -4.34
N LYS A 167 -17.40 -3.60 -5.10
CA LYS A 167 -16.63 -3.55 -6.35
C LYS A 167 -17.26 -2.57 -7.35
N ASP A 168 -18.56 -2.64 -7.55
CA ASP A 168 -19.28 -1.82 -8.52
C ASP A 168 -19.34 -0.35 -8.10
N ALA A 169 -19.64 -0.08 -6.82
CA ALA A 169 -19.68 1.28 -6.29
C ALA A 169 -18.32 1.98 -6.41
N LEU A 170 -17.25 1.31 -5.96
CA LEU A 170 -15.91 1.88 -5.98
C LEU A 170 -15.34 1.99 -7.39
N THR A 171 -15.62 1.03 -8.27
CA THR A 171 -15.25 1.13 -9.69
C THR A 171 -15.94 2.30 -10.36
N ARG A 172 -17.23 2.54 -10.04
CA ARG A 172 -17.97 3.69 -10.58
C ARG A 172 -17.43 5.04 -10.10
N VAL A 173 -16.92 5.12 -8.87
CA VAL A 173 -16.34 6.35 -8.32
C VAL A 173 -14.94 6.61 -8.84
N TYR A 174 -14.08 5.59 -8.81
CA TYR A 174 -12.65 5.75 -9.06
C TYR A 174 -12.25 5.47 -10.51
N GLY A 175 -13.13 4.85 -11.31
CA GLY A 175 -12.82 4.44 -12.68
C GLY A 175 -11.83 3.28 -12.78
N VAL A 176 -11.47 2.67 -11.65
CA VAL A 176 -10.52 1.55 -11.53
C VAL A 176 -11.07 0.51 -10.56
N VAL A 177 -10.66 -0.75 -10.73
CA VAL A 177 -11.11 -1.85 -9.89
C VAL A 177 -10.23 -1.93 -8.63
N PRO A 178 -10.78 -1.70 -7.43
CA PRO A 178 -10.02 -1.88 -6.19
C PRO A 178 -9.81 -3.37 -5.90
N LYS A 179 -8.74 -3.69 -5.18
CA LYS A 179 -8.59 -5.02 -4.57
C LYS A 179 -9.21 -4.98 -3.17
N ILE A 180 -10.09 -5.94 -2.88
CA ILE A 180 -10.81 -6.02 -1.62
C ILE A 180 -10.40 -7.33 -0.93
N GLN A 181 -10.01 -7.24 0.33
CA GLN A 181 -9.56 -8.35 1.13
C GLN A 181 -10.43 -8.55 2.37
N CYS A 182 -10.64 -9.81 2.70
CA CYS A 182 -11.52 -10.27 3.75
C CYS A 182 -10.79 -11.24 4.67
N LEU A 183 -11.22 -11.28 5.94
CA LEU A 183 -10.97 -12.43 6.79
C LEU A 183 -11.92 -13.57 6.36
N PRO A 184 -11.42 -14.80 6.23
CA PRO A 184 -12.29 -15.95 5.98
C PRO A 184 -13.23 -16.15 7.19
N PRO A 185 -14.41 -16.77 6.99
CA PRO A 185 -15.31 -17.07 8.09
C PRO A 185 -14.60 -17.95 9.14
N GLN A 186 -14.74 -17.59 10.41
CA GLN A 186 -14.35 -18.47 11.52
C GLN A 186 -15.43 -19.55 11.78
N GLN A 187 -15.16 -20.51 12.68
CA GLN A 187 -15.99 -21.72 12.88
C GLN A 187 -17.50 -21.48 13.02
N ASP A 188 -17.92 -20.35 13.61
CA ASP A 188 -19.33 -20.01 13.84
C ASP A 188 -19.87 -18.94 12.87
N GLU A 189 -19.04 -18.45 11.95
CA GLU A 189 -19.40 -17.42 10.97
C GLU A 189 -19.77 -18.06 9.63
N GLN A 190 -20.80 -17.51 8.98
CA GLN A 190 -21.28 -18.05 7.70
C GLN A 190 -20.65 -17.37 6.47
N VAL A 191 -20.10 -16.18 6.66
CA VAL A 191 -19.62 -15.32 5.57
C VAL A 191 -18.28 -14.71 5.95
N GLN A 192 -17.51 -14.36 4.92
CA GLN A 192 -16.27 -13.62 5.08
C GLN A 192 -16.54 -12.20 5.60
N THR A 193 -15.55 -11.59 6.25
CA THR A 193 -15.65 -10.25 6.82
C THR A 193 -14.70 -9.29 6.12
N ILE A 194 -15.22 -8.19 5.56
CA ILE A 194 -14.40 -7.21 4.82
C ILE A 194 -13.39 -6.54 5.76
N GLY A 195 -12.11 -6.55 5.40
CA GLY A 195 -11.04 -6.04 6.26
C GLY A 195 -10.18 -4.96 5.63
N GLN A 196 -9.95 -5.02 4.31
CA GLN A 196 -9.00 -4.14 3.65
C GLN A 196 -9.40 -3.83 2.21
N ILE A 197 -9.16 -2.59 1.78
CA ILE A 197 -9.38 -2.10 0.42
C ILE A 197 -8.09 -1.44 -0.06
N GLU A 198 -7.62 -1.87 -1.22
CA GLU A 198 -6.40 -1.41 -1.87
C GLU A 198 -6.74 -0.68 -3.18
N LEU A 199 -6.18 0.52 -3.33
CA LEU A 199 -6.26 1.33 -4.55
C LEU A 199 -4.84 1.59 -5.08
N CYS A 200 -4.63 1.33 -6.36
CA CYS A 200 -3.32 1.46 -6.96
C CYS A 200 -3.11 2.80 -7.67
N PHE A 201 -1.88 3.28 -7.65
CA PHE A 201 -1.44 4.53 -8.23
C PHE A 201 -0.26 4.30 -9.19
N THR A 202 -0.25 5.01 -10.30
CA THR A 202 0.93 5.13 -11.18
C THR A 202 2.13 5.67 -10.40
N LYS A 203 3.35 5.23 -10.77
CA LYS A 203 4.58 5.67 -10.10
C LYS A 203 4.91 7.12 -10.43
N GLU A 204 4.61 7.55 -11.65
CA GLU A 204 5.11 8.81 -12.22
C GLU A 204 4.34 10.02 -11.71
N ASP A 205 3.01 9.94 -11.68
CA ASP A 205 2.11 11.07 -11.43
C ASP A 205 1.07 10.79 -10.33
N LEU A 206 1.11 9.61 -9.70
CA LEU A 206 0.22 9.24 -8.61
C LEU A 206 -1.28 9.37 -8.97
N HIS A 207 -1.63 9.00 -10.19
CA HIS A 207 -3.02 8.84 -10.64
C HIS A 207 -3.51 7.42 -10.39
N LEU A 208 -4.82 7.29 -10.13
CA LEU A 208 -5.46 5.99 -9.94
C LEU A 208 -5.27 5.10 -11.18
N ARG A 209 -4.94 3.83 -10.95
CA ARG A 209 -4.84 2.78 -11.96
C ARG A 209 -5.38 1.47 -11.43
N ASN A 210 -5.66 0.53 -12.33
CA ASN A 210 -5.95 -0.84 -11.93
C ASN A 210 -4.73 -1.47 -11.24
N CYS A 211 -5.00 -2.27 -10.21
CA CYS A 211 -3.95 -3.01 -9.50
C CYS A 211 -3.42 -4.21 -10.29
N THR A 212 -4.17 -4.72 -11.27
CA THR A 212 -3.77 -5.78 -12.18
C THR A 212 -3.92 -5.31 -13.62
N GLU A 213 -2.90 -5.52 -14.44
CA GLU A 213 -3.00 -5.30 -15.89
C GLU A 213 -3.60 -6.54 -16.58
N PRO A 214 -4.42 -6.37 -17.65
CA PRO A 214 -4.83 -7.49 -18.49
C PRO A 214 -3.59 -8.21 -19.08
N GLY A 215 -3.35 -9.45 -18.65
CA GLY A 215 -2.20 -10.25 -19.07
C GLY A 215 -0.99 -10.22 -18.13
N GLU A 216 -1.04 -9.49 -17.02
CA GLU A 216 -0.05 -9.61 -15.95
C GLU A 216 -0.32 -10.88 -15.13
N GLN A 217 0.28 -12.00 -15.54
CA GLN A 217 0.38 -13.16 -14.65
C GLN A 217 1.32 -12.79 -13.50
N LEU A 218 0.77 -12.78 -12.28
CA LEU A 218 1.59 -12.74 -11.09
C LEU A 218 2.48 -13.99 -11.13
N SER A 219 3.79 -13.81 -11.03
CA SER A 219 4.65 -14.97 -10.80
C SER A 219 4.25 -15.65 -9.49
N PRO A 220 4.49 -16.96 -9.32
CA PRO A 220 4.19 -17.66 -8.07
C PRO A 220 4.80 -16.98 -6.82
N LYS A 221 5.91 -16.25 -6.99
CA LYS A 221 6.51 -15.42 -5.92
C LYS A 221 5.72 -14.14 -5.61
N GLN A 222 5.09 -13.52 -6.60
CA GLN A 222 4.24 -12.34 -6.41
C GLN A 222 2.90 -12.73 -5.80
N GLU A 223 2.33 -13.87 -6.19
CA GLU A 223 1.15 -14.44 -5.54
C GLU A 223 1.45 -14.78 -4.07
N ALA A 224 2.58 -15.43 -3.82
CA ALA A 224 3.05 -15.72 -2.45
C ALA A 224 3.29 -14.44 -1.64
N TRP A 225 3.85 -13.38 -2.22
CA TRP A 225 4.11 -12.11 -1.50
C TRP A 225 2.83 -11.32 -1.17
N LEU A 226 1.90 -11.19 -2.13
CA LEU A 226 0.58 -10.60 -1.87
C LEU A 226 -0.22 -11.46 -0.88
N ALA A 227 -0.02 -12.77 -0.91
CA ALA A 227 -0.59 -13.69 0.07
C ALA A 227 0.10 -13.59 1.43
N GLU A 228 1.41 -13.34 1.54
CA GLU A 228 2.15 -13.22 2.80
C GLU A 228 1.80 -11.93 3.56
N GLY A 229 1.72 -10.79 2.86
CA GLY A 229 1.28 -9.52 3.47
C GLY A 229 -0.17 -9.59 3.98
N ALA A 230 -1.05 -10.26 3.24
CA ALA A 230 -2.42 -10.52 3.66
C ALA A 230 -2.51 -11.61 4.75
N ALA A 231 -1.69 -12.66 4.67
CA ALA A 231 -1.62 -13.78 5.62
C ALA A 231 -1.01 -13.38 6.97
N ALA A 232 -0.14 -12.37 7.04
CA ALA A 232 0.31 -11.77 8.31
C ALA A 232 -0.87 -11.27 9.16
N GLN A 233 -2.00 -10.96 8.52
CA GLN A 233 -3.26 -10.58 9.15
C GLN A 233 -4.38 -11.62 8.94
N GLY A 234 -4.08 -12.76 8.31
CA GLY A 234 -5.06 -13.80 7.99
C GLY A 234 -6.09 -13.41 6.93
N MET A 235 -5.88 -12.31 6.20
CA MET A 235 -6.76 -11.86 5.14
C MET A 235 -6.41 -12.52 3.79
N ALA A 236 -7.42 -12.70 2.95
CA ALA A 236 -7.29 -13.11 1.56
C ALA A 236 -8.12 -12.19 0.66
N VAL A 237 -7.97 -12.28 -0.68
CA VAL A 237 -8.89 -11.60 -1.59
C VAL A 237 -10.31 -12.08 -1.30
N CYS A 238 -11.27 -11.16 -1.18
CA CYS A 238 -12.64 -11.56 -0.90
C CYS A 238 -13.21 -12.39 -2.05
N GLU A 239 -13.83 -13.51 -1.72
CA GLU A 239 -14.57 -14.35 -2.65
C GLU A 239 -15.83 -13.60 -3.14
N ASP A 240 -16.29 -13.90 -4.35
CA ASP A 240 -17.59 -13.37 -4.77
C ASP A 240 -18.73 -13.98 -3.93
N GLY A 241 -19.73 -13.17 -3.59
CA GLY A 241 -20.84 -13.59 -2.74
C GLY A 241 -21.05 -12.68 -1.53
N PRO A 242 -21.70 -13.19 -0.48
CA PRO A 242 -22.03 -12.39 0.70
C PRO A 242 -20.77 -12.03 1.51
N VAL A 243 -20.80 -10.84 2.12
CA VAL A 243 -19.75 -10.31 2.98
C VAL A 243 -20.37 -9.56 4.16
N PHE A 244 -19.75 -9.73 5.33
CA PHE A 244 -20.08 -8.96 6.52
C PHE A 244 -19.25 -7.67 6.57
N TYR A 245 -19.92 -6.53 6.75
CA TYR A 245 -19.30 -5.23 6.99
C TYR A 245 -19.62 -4.77 8.42
N PRO A 246 -18.78 -5.13 9.41
CA PRO A 246 -19.16 -5.10 10.81
C PRO A 246 -19.33 -3.67 11.33
N PRO A 247 -20.44 -3.36 12.03
CA PRO A 247 -20.56 -2.12 12.78
C PRO A 247 -19.50 -2.07 13.89
N PRO A 248 -18.93 -0.89 14.19
CA PRO A 248 -18.02 -0.73 15.31
C PRO A 248 -18.70 -1.13 16.62
N ALA A 249 -17.94 -1.73 17.55
CA ALA A 249 -18.46 -2.15 18.84
C ALA A 249 -19.05 -0.95 19.60
N LYS A 250 -20.28 -1.07 20.08
CA LYS A 250 -20.91 -0.01 20.88
C LYS A 250 -20.17 0.15 22.19
N THR A 251 -19.60 1.31 22.46
CA THR A 251 -19.18 1.67 23.82
C THR A 251 -20.44 1.80 24.67
N HIS A 252 -20.69 0.87 25.58
CA HIS A 252 -21.58 1.12 26.71
C HIS A 252 -20.93 2.22 27.55
N ARG A 253 -21.34 3.48 27.33
CA ARG A 253 -21.03 4.58 28.23
C ARG A 253 -21.89 4.49 29.48
#